data_AF-A0A7J5DMG0-F1
#
_entry.id   AF-A0A7J5DMG0-F1
#
_cell.length_a   1.000
_cell.length_b   1.000
_cell.length_c   1.000
_cell.angle_alpha   90.00
_cell.angle_beta   90.00
_cell.angle_gamma   90.00
#
_symmetry.space_group_name_H-M   'P 1'
#
loop_
_entity.id
_entity.type
_entity.pdbx_description
1 polymer ?
#
loop_
_entity_poly.entity_id
_entity_poly.type
_entity_poly.pdbx_seq_one_letter_code
_entity_poly.pdbx_strand_id
1 'polypeptide(L)'
;MSLALLLSACGAEFNPLFVESGSSGPVIGWRVCPGAGPDGITEVGLYRWDRDGTADDPGELLWHIKASHGITTHRIRLGSSPRGFTTRLPLSVTLDPASTYALRANMSSDDLVEGFLTFRPDRLRAGRLVFSDGEEESRKAYDGRDDEDFGCFSD
;
A
#
# COMPACT_ATOMS: atom_id res chain seq x y z
N MET A 1 -33.61 4.80 -6.74
CA MET A 1 -32.30 4.11 -6.86
C MET A 1 -31.46 4.90 -7.84
N SER A 2 -30.58 5.75 -7.34
CA SER A 2 -29.64 6.49 -8.18
C SER A 2 -28.34 5.69 -8.24
N LEU A 3 -28.09 5.05 -9.39
CA LEU A 3 -26.77 4.53 -9.74
C LEU A 3 -25.85 5.74 -9.92
N ALA A 4 -24.89 5.91 -9.03
CA ALA A 4 -23.76 6.80 -9.27
C ALA A 4 -22.83 6.12 -10.28
N LEU A 5 -23.09 6.35 -11.56
CA LEU A 5 -22.13 6.19 -12.64
C LEU A 5 -21.08 7.30 -12.50
N LEU A 6 -19.97 6.99 -11.82
CA LEU A 6 -18.77 7.82 -11.82
C LEU A 6 -17.69 7.12 -12.65
N LEU A 7 -17.70 7.47 -13.95
CA LEU A 7 -16.53 7.71 -14.80
C LEU A 7 -15.40 6.67 -14.74
N SER A 8 -15.60 5.55 -15.42
CA SER A 8 -14.51 4.76 -16.01
C SER A 8 -13.85 5.57 -17.15
N ALA A 9 -12.92 6.46 -16.81
CA ALA A 9 -11.76 6.68 -17.68
C ALA A 9 -10.88 5.42 -17.53
N CYS A 10 -10.26 4.93 -18.60
CA CYS A 10 -9.43 3.71 -18.63
C CYS A 10 -8.64 3.51 -17.32
N GLY A 11 -9.15 2.68 -16.42
CA GLY A 11 -8.77 2.71 -15.00
C GLY A 11 -8.17 1.40 -14.57
N ALA A 12 -7.14 1.46 -13.71
CA ALA A 12 -6.51 0.30 -13.10
C ALA A 12 -7.55 -0.67 -12.53
N GLU A 13 -7.46 -1.94 -12.89
CA GLU A 13 -8.27 -3.02 -12.31
C GLU A 13 -7.83 -3.33 -10.87
N PHE A 14 -6.53 -3.23 -10.60
CA PHE A 14 -5.93 -3.57 -9.32
C PHE A 14 -5.21 -2.39 -8.66
N ASN A 15 -5.20 -2.41 -7.32
CA ASN A 15 -4.38 -1.50 -6.53
C ASN A 15 -2.89 -1.90 -6.64
N PRO A 16 -1.96 -0.97 -6.93
CA PRO A 16 -0.54 -1.31 -7.02
C PRO A 16 0.16 -1.41 -5.64
N LEU A 17 -0.54 -1.08 -4.54
CA LEU A 17 -0.07 -1.27 -3.17
C LEU A 17 -0.14 -2.76 -2.79
N PHE A 18 0.95 -3.27 -2.20
CA PHE A 18 1.01 -4.62 -1.66
C PHE A 18 1.81 -4.67 -0.35
N VAL A 19 1.61 -5.75 0.40
CA VAL A 19 2.48 -6.13 1.53
C VAL A 19 3.01 -7.52 1.34
N GLU A 20 4.28 -7.72 1.72
CA GLU A 20 4.94 -9.01 1.72
C GLU A 20 5.69 -9.28 3.02
N SER A 21 6.03 -10.55 3.23
CA SER A 21 6.95 -10.96 4.29
C SER A 21 8.39 -10.59 3.93
N GLY A 22 9.05 -9.80 4.78
CA GLY A 22 10.49 -9.53 4.71
C GLY A 22 11.27 -10.24 5.81
N SER A 23 12.59 -10.39 5.63
CA SER A 23 13.49 -11.07 6.57
C SER A 23 13.53 -10.47 7.98
N SER A 24 13.08 -9.23 8.12
CA SER A 24 13.11 -8.42 9.36
C SER A 24 11.74 -7.82 9.67
N GLY A 25 10.67 -8.42 9.14
CA GLY A 25 9.29 -7.96 9.28
C GLY A 25 8.64 -7.58 7.95
N PRO A 26 7.36 -7.16 7.98
CA PRO A 26 6.60 -6.82 6.78
C PRO A 26 7.25 -5.70 5.97
N VAL A 27 7.17 -5.82 4.65
CA VAL A 27 7.59 -4.79 3.70
C VAL A 27 6.38 -4.33 2.92
N ILE A 28 6.17 -3.02 2.94
CA ILE A 28 5.17 -2.32 2.13
C ILE A 28 5.83 -2.04 0.79
N GLY A 29 5.12 -2.33 -0.29
CA GLY A 29 5.61 -2.02 -1.61
C GLY A 29 4.54 -1.45 -2.52
N TRP A 30 5.01 -0.75 -3.52
CA TRP A 30 4.20 -0.22 -4.60
C TRP A 30 4.75 -0.74 -5.93
N ARG A 31 3.89 -1.21 -6.84
CA ARG A 31 4.33 -1.67 -8.16
C ARG A 31 4.87 -0.49 -8.98
N VAL A 32 6.04 -0.70 -9.57
CA VAL A 32 6.68 0.29 -10.44
C VAL A 32 6.09 0.14 -11.84
N CYS A 33 5.47 1.19 -12.37
CA CYS A 33 5.07 1.25 -13.77
C CYS A 33 6.30 1.47 -14.67
N PRO A 34 6.50 0.70 -15.76
CA PRO A 34 7.57 0.98 -16.71
C PRO A 34 7.41 2.37 -17.34
N GLY A 35 8.48 3.16 -17.40
CA GLY A 35 8.45 4.48 -18.03
C GLY A 35 7.77 5.58 -17.21
N ALA A 36 7.09 5.24 -16.12
CA ALA A 36 6.63 6.22 -15.14
C ALA A 36 7.84 6.97 -14.55
N GLY A 37 7.66 8.27 -14.30
CA GLY A 37 8.69 9.16 -13.78
C GLY A 37 9.11 8.82 -12.35
N PRO A 38 9.53 9.79 -11.52
CA PRO A 38 9.85 9.55 -10.11
C PRO A 38 8.57 9.34 -9.28
N ASP A 39 7.78 8.33 -9.62
CA ASP A 39 6.59 7.95 -8.87
C ASP A 39 6.98 7.17 -7.62
N GLY A 40 5.99 6.92 -6.76
CA GLY A 40 6.15 6.07 -5.59
C GLY A 40 5.58 6.68 -4.32
N ILE A 41 5.70 5.91 -3.25
CA ILE A 41 5.10 6.21 -1.95
C ILE A 41 5.71 7.49 -1.40
N THR A 42 4.86 8.43 -0.99
CA THR A 42 5.24 9.64 -0.26
C THR A 42 4.70 9.68 1.16
N GLU A 43 3.70 8.88 1.49
CA GLU A 43 3.09 8.87 2.81
C GLU A 43 2.56 7.48 3.12
N VAL A 44 2.70 7.05 4.37
CA VAL A 44 2.15 5.78 4.85
C VAL A 44 1.59 5.95 6.24
N GLY A 45 0.34 5.54 6.42
CA GLY A 45 -0.28 5.31 7.72
C GLY A 45 -0.57 3.83 7.93
N LEU A 46 -0.22 3.31 9.11
CA LEU A 46 -0.62 1.99 9.59
C LEU A 46 -1.62 2.16 10.72
N TYR A 47 -2.71 1.40 10.63
CA TYR A 47 -3.81 1.46 11.57
C TYR A 47 -4.10 0.08 12.14
N ARG A 48 -4.55 0.03 13.39
CA ARG A 48 -5.25 -1.14 13.90
C ARG A 48 -6.59 -1.21 13.21
N TRP A 49 -6.88 -2.33 12.54
CA TRP A 49 -8.14 -2.48 11.83
C TRP A 49 -9.25 -2.88 12.79
N ASP A 50 -10.24 -2.01 12.92
CA ASP A 50 -11.44 -2.31 13.69
C ASP A 50 -12.43 -3.14 12.85
N ARG A 51 -13.29 -3.92 13.52
CA ARG A 51 -14.25 -4.81 12.83
C ARG A 51 -15.17 -4.04 11.86
N ASP A 52 -15.48 -2.80 12.21
CA ASP A 52 -16.37 -1.90 11.46
C ASP A 52 -15.57 -0.80 10.71
N GLY A 53 -14.25 -0.96 10.58
CA GLY A 53 -13.38 -0.02 9.90
C GLY A 53 -13.69 0.11 8.41
N THR A 54 -13.38 1.28 7.85
CA THR A 54 -13.47 1.57 6.42
C THR A 54 -12.14 2.12 5.90
N ALA A 55 -11.99 2.28 4.58
CA ALA A 55 -10.77 2.89 4.04
C ALA A 55 -10.56 4.34 4.54
N ASP A 56 -11.66 5.09 4.68
CA ASP A 56 -11.65 6.48 5.16
C ASP A 56 -11.46 6.58 6.68
N ASP A 57 -11.97 5.60 7.42
CA ASP A 57 -11.87 5.50 8.88
C ASP A 57 -11.45 4.07 9.29
N PRO A 58 -10.16 3.74 9.18
CA PRO A 58 -9.67 2.38 9.39
C PRO A 58 -9.52 1.97 10.86
N GLY A 59 -9.62 2.93 11.80
CA GLY A 59 -9.41 2.71 13.23
C GLY A 59 -8.19 3.47 13.80
N GLU A 60 -7.59 2.92 14.86
CA GLU A 60 -6.49 3.57 15.60
C GLU A 60 -5.21 3.69 14.75
N LEU A 61 -4.72 4.91 14.54
CA LEU A 61 -3.42 5.16 13.90
C LEU A 61 -2.26 4.73 14.81
N LEU A 62 -1.44 3.79 14.33
CA LEU A 62 -0.33 3.21 15.09
C LEU A 62 1.05 3.69 14.62
N TRP A 63 1.17 4.09 13.35
CA TRP A 63 2.42 4.55 12.76
C TRP A 63 2.16 5.43 11.54
N HIS A 64 2.91 6.51 11.40
CA HIS A 64 2.75 7.45 10.28
C HIS A 64 4.09 8.06 9.88
N ILE A 65 4.44 7.94 8.60
CA ILE A 65 5.62 8.56 7.99
C ILE A 65 5.21 9.36 6.75
N LYS A 66 5.93 10.44 6.49
CA LYS A 66 5.71 11.30 5.33
C LYS A 66 7.03 11.77 4.73
N ALA A 67 7.16 11.67 3.42
CA ALA A 67 8.30 12.11 2.65
C ALA A 67 8.44 13.64 2.69
N SER A 68 9.68 14.09 2.58
CA SER A 68 9.99 15.47 2.21
C SER A 68 9.63 15.69 0.75
N HIS A 69 9.43 16.94 0.35
CA HIS A 69 9.05 17.28 -1.02
C HIS A 69 10.04 16.71 -2.05
N GLY A 70 9.51 16.11 -3.13
CA GLY A 70 10.30 15.50 -4.20
C GLY A 70 10.97 14.17 -3.86
N ILE A 71 10.69 13.59 -2.68
CA ILE A 71 11.19 12.28 -2.28
C ILE A 71 10.08 11.24 -2.42
N THR A 72 10.36 10.16 -3.13
CA THR A 72 9.49 8.97 -3.21
C THR A 72 10.28 7.71 -2.91
N THR A 73 9.58 6.62 -2.63
CA THR A 73 10.16 5.28 -2.56
C THR A 73 9.13 4.23 -2.95
N HIS A 74 9.57 3.10 -3.50
CA HIS A 74 8.69 2.00 -3.86
C HIS A 74 8.62 0.90 -2.81
N ARG A 75 9.50 0.94 -1.81
CA ARG A 75 9.55 -0.05 -0.74
C ARG A 75 9.84 0.61 0.60
N ILE A 76 9.11 0.18 1.62
CA ILE A 76 9.24 0.65 3.00
C ILE A 76 9.14 -0.54 3.93
N ARG A 77 10.15 -0.74 4.78
CA ARG A 77 10.02 -1.68 5.90
C ARG A 77 9.04 -1.08 6.91
N LEU A 78 8.01 -1.83 7.28
CA LEU A 78 7.01 -1.37 8.24
C LEU A 78 7.68 -0.95 9.56
N GLY A 79 7.27 0.20 10.10
CA GLY A 79 7.82 0.76 11.33
C GLY A 79 9.18 1.47 11.16
N SER A 80 9.74 1.50 9.95
CA SER A 80 11.00 2.18 9.64
C SER A 80 10.76 3.41 8.76
N SER A 81 11.40 4.54 9.07
CA SER A 81 11.36 5.73 8.20
C SER A 81 12.53 5.69 7.21
N PRO A 82 12.28 5.63 5.88
CA PRO A 82 13.34 5.73 4.88
C PRO A 82 14.04 7.09 4.91
N ARG A 83 15.20 7.20 4.26
CA ARG A 83 15.89 8.49 4.11
C ARG A 83 14.97 9.49 3.39
N GLY A 84 14.90 10.71 3.91
CA GLY A 84 14.04 11.76 3.36
C GLY A 84 12.60 11.72 3.86
N PHE A 85 12.22 10.70 4.65
CA PHE A 85 10.93 10.64 5.34
C PHE A 85 11.06 11.13 6.77
N THR A 86 10.01 11.82 7.21
CA THR A 86 9.81 12.22 8.60
C THR A 86 8.79 11.28 9.24
N THR A 87 9.15 10.70 10.38
CA THR A 87 8.19 10.02 11.26
C THR A 87 7.29 11.05 11.92
N ARG A 88 6.01 11.06 11.55
CA ARG A 88 4.97 11.89 12.16
C ARG A 88 4.41 11.24 13.43
N LEU A 89 4.29 9.92 13.40
CA LEU A 89 3.96 9.09 14.56
C LEU A 89 4.85 7.84 14.54
N PRO A 90 5.71 7.60 15.55
CA PRO A 90 6.51 6.39 15.63
C PRO A 90 5.60 5.17 15.88
N LEU A 91 6.05 3.99 15.44
CA LEU A 91 5.30 2.77 15.67
C LEU A 91 5.21 2.51 17.18
N SER A 92 3.99 2.59 17.72
CA SER A 92 3.74 2.56 19.16
C SER A 92 3.60 1.15 19.74
N VAL A 93 3.47 0.13 18.89
CA VAL A 93 3.18 -1.25 19.30
C VAL A 93 3.96 -2.28 18.49
N THR A 94 4.22 -3.43 19.11
CA THR A 94 4.58 -4.64 18.38
C THR A 94 3.33 -5.17 17.67
N LEU A 95 3.46 -5.55 16.40
CA LEU A 95 2.33 -6.15 15.67
C LEU A 95 2.02 -7.54 16.24
N ASP A 96 0.81 -7.69 16.80
CA ASP A 96 0.22 -8.99 17.07
C ASP A 96 0.00 -9.76 15.75
N PRO A 97 0.56 -10.97 15.59
CA PRO A 97 0.41 -11.76 14.38
C PRO A 97 -1.04 -12.11 14.02
N ALA A 98 -1.93 -12.25 15.01
CA ALA A 98 -3.32 -12.66 14.78
C ALA A 98 -4.27 -11.47 14.48
N SER A 99 -3.83 -10.25 14.78
CA SER A 99 -4.58 -9.02 14.55
C SER A 99 -4.53 -8.59 13.09
N THR A 100 -5.62 -7.98 12.61
CA THR A 100 -5.68 -7.34 11.29
C THR A 100 -5.23 -5.88 11.42
N TYR A 101 -4.45 -5.43 10.45
CA TYR A 101 -4.01 -4.04 10.32
C TYR A 101 -4.40 -3.52 8.96
N ALA A 102 -4.62 -2.20 8.89
CA ALA A 102 -4.85 -1.51 7.63
C ALA A 102 -3.64 -0.63 7.29
N LEU A 103 -3.34 -0.55 6.01
CA LEU A 103 -2.34 0.34 5.44
C LEU A 103 -3.02 1.28 4.47
N ARG A 104 -2.73 2.56 4.66
CA ARG A 104 -3.05 3.63 3.73
C ARG A 104 -1.74 4.23 3.24
N ALA A 105 -1.57 4.35 1.93
CA ALA A 105 -0.38 4.94 1.34
C ALA A 105 -0.76 5.96 0.27
N ASN A 106 -0.11 7.13 0.27
CA ASN A 106 -0.27 8.11 -0.81
C ASN A 106 0.93 8.02 -1.74
N MET A 107 0.67 8.14 -3.03
CA MET A 107 1.70 8.20 -4.06
C MET A 107 1.90 9.64 -4.56
N SER A 108 3.14 9.98 -4.92
CA SER A 108 3.37 11.14 -5.79
C SER A 108 3.13 10.72 -7.22
N SER A 109 2.01 11.16 -7.78
CA SER A 109 1.70 11.16 -9.21
C SER A 109 0.88 12.42 -9.50
N ASP A 110 0.75 12.80 -10.78
CA ASP A 110 0.00 14.01 -11.18
C ASP A 110 -1.46 13.97 -10.70
N ASP A 111 -2.03 12.77 -10.56
CA ASP A 111 -3.22 12.49 -9.78
C ASP A 111 -2.83 11.82 -8.46
N LEU A 112 -3.28 12.32 -7.31
CA LEU A 112 -3.03 11.67 -6.01
C LEU A 112 -3.70 10.28 -6.00
N VAL A 113 -2.91 9.22 -6.18
CA VAL A 113 -3.39 7.84 -6.03
C VAL A 113 -3.22 7.42 -4.58
N GLU A 114 -4.34 7.03 -3.97
CA GLU A 114 -4.38 6.47 -2.63
C GLU A 114 -4.46 4.94 -2.69
N GLY A 115 -3.49 4.28 -2.08
CA GLY A 115 -3.52 2.83 -1.85
C GLY A 115 -4.11 2.50 -0.49
N PHE A 116 -4.99 1.51 -0.44
CA PHE A 116 -5.55 0.98 0.81
C PHE A 116 -5.56 -0.55 0.77
N LEU A 117 -5.10 -1.20 1.85
CA LEU A 117 -5.27 -2.64 2.02
C LEU A 117 -5.32 -3.02 3.49
N THR A 118 -5.82 -4.23 3.79
CA THR A 118 -5.74 -4.84 5.11
C THR A 118 -4.91 -6.12 5.06
N PHE A 119 -4.16 -6.40 6.12
CA PHE A 119 -3.35 -7.62 6.21
C PHE A 119 -3.27 -8.14 7.65
N ARG A 120 -2.94 -9.42 7.80
CA ARG A 120 -2.56 -10.05 9.06
C ARG A 120 -1.09 -10.48 9.01
N PRO A 121 -0.25 -10.16 10.00
CA PRO A 121 1.16 -10.53 9.93
C PRO A 121 1.40 -12.04 9.88
N ASP A 122 0.57 -12.86 10.53
CA ASP A 122 0.67 -14.33 10.49
C ASP A 122 0.33 -14.96 9.13
N ARG A 123 -0.35 -14.20 8.25
CA ARG A 123 -0.67 -14.60 6.87
C ARG A 123 0.42 -14.24 5.88
N LEU A 124 1.35 -13.35 6.24
CA LEU A 124 2.45 -12.97 5.36
C LEU A 124 3.46 -14.11 5.24
N ARG A 125 3.41 -14.82 4.11
CA ARG A 125 4.38 -15.86 3.75
C ARG A 125 5.45 -15.30 2.83
N ALA A 126 6.67 -15.83 2.93
CA ALA A 126 7.74 -15.49 2.02
C ALA A 126 7.33 -15.78 0.56
N GLY A 127 7.50 -14.80 -0.33
CA GLY A 127 7.12 -14.90 -1.74
C GLY A 127 5.62 -14.77 -2.03
N ARG A 128 4.80 -14.36 -1.06
CA ARG A 128 3.38 -14.03 -1.24
C ARG A 128 3.11 -12.56 -0.98
N LEU A 129 2.16 -12.01 -1.72
CA LEU A 129 1.64 -10.65 -1.60
C LEU A 129 0.21 -10.70 -1.08
N VAL A 130 -0.19 -9.67 -0.32
CA VAL A 130 -1.59 -9.39 0.05
C VAL A 130 -2.03 -8.08 -0.60
N PHE A 131 -3.22 -8.06 -1.21
CA PHE A 131 -3.82 -6.89 -1.87
C PHE A 131 -5.04 -6.31 -1.16
N SER A 132 -5.64 -5.31 -1.78
CA SER A 132 -6.87 -4.62 -1.39
C SER A 132 -8.10 -5.53 -1.45
N ASP A 133 -8.35 -6.27 -0.36
CA ASP A 133 -9.49 -7.21 -0.12
C ASP A 133 -9.05 -8.42 0.73
N GLY A 134 -7.73 -8.58 0.92
CA GLY A 134 -7.13 -9.68 1.66
C GLY A 134 -6.83 -10.91 0.80
N GLU A 135 -6.95 -10.82 -0.53
CA GLU A 135 -6.49 -11.88 -1.43
C GLU A 135 -4.97 -12.04 -1.38
N GLU A 136 -4.51 -13.31 -1.40
CA GLU A 136 -3.11 -13.69 -1.39
C GLU A 136 -2.69 -14.25 -2.75
N GLU A 137 -1.62 -13.71 -3.34
CA GLU A 137 -1.03 -14.30 -4.54
C GLU A 137 0.50 -14.42 -4.46
N SER A 138 1.10 -15.23 -5.33
CA SER A 138 2.57 -15.35 -5.37
C SER A 138 3.20 -14.12 -6.01
N ARG A 139 4.36 -13.67 -5.52
CA ARG A 139 5.10 -12.53 -6.09
C ARG A 139 5.34 -12.68 -7.60
N LYS A 140 5.68 -13.91 -8.04
CA LYS A 140 5.93 -14.21 -9.45
C LYS A 140 4.68 -14.04 -10.32
N ALA A 141 3.50 -14.40 -9.80
CA ALA A 141 2.24 -14.23 -10.53
C ALA A 141 1.90 -12.74 -10.64
N TYR A 142 2.03 -11.99 -9.55
CA TYR A 142 1.84 -10.53 -9.53
C TYR A 142 2.72 -9.81 -10.54
N ASP A 143 4.03 -10.07 -10.50
CA ASP A 143 5.01 -9.45 -11.40
C ASP A 143 4.81 -9.84 -12.87
N GLY A 144 4.05 -10.92 -13.13
CA GLY A 144 3.73 -11.38 -14.48
C GLY A 144 2.40 -10.87 -15.02
N ARG A 145 1.63 -10.10 -14.24
CA ARG A 145 0.38 -9.47 -14.70
C ARG A 145 0.69 -8.30 -15.64
N ASP A 146 -0.24 -8.00 -16.52
CA ASP A 146 -0.09 -6.90 -17.46
C ASP A 146 -0.02 -5.57 -16.70
N ASP A 147 0.80 -4.65 -17.20
CA ASP A 147 1.03 -3.34 -16.58
C ASP A 147 -0.26 -2.50 -16.60
N GLU A 148 -1.07 -2.63 -17.65
CA GLU A 148 -2.36 -1.96 -17.81
C GLU A 148 -3.36 -2.32 -16.70
N ASP A 149 -3.29 -3.55 -16.14
CA ASP A 149 -4.15 -3.97 -15.03
C ASP A 149 -3.95 -3.09 -13.78
N PHE A 150 -2.79 -2.42 -13.67
CA PHE A 150 -2.44 -1.52 -12.58
C PHE A 150 -2.48 -0.05 -12.99
N GLY A 151 -3.06 0.25 -14.16
CA GLY A 151 -3.14 1.60 -14.71
C GLY A 151 -1.82 2.10 -15.28
N CYS A 152 -0.85 1.22 -15.49
CA CYS A 152 0.40 1.55 -16.16
C CYS A 152 0.20 1.42 -17.68
N PHE A 153 -0.22 2.51 -18.32
CA PHE A 153 -0.36 2.55 -19.77
C PHE A 153 0.97 3.02 -20.38
N SER A 154 1.49 2.26 -21.33
CA SER A 154 2.57 2.75 -22.19
C SER A 154 1.98 3.74 -23.20
N ASP A 155 2.51 4.96 -23.22
CA ASP A 155 2.22 5.98 -24.24
C ASP A 155 2.33 5.45 -25.68
#